data_AF-A0AAP2GMQ6-F1
#
_entry.id   AF-A0AAP2GMQ6-F1
#
_cell.length_a   1.000
_cell.length_b   1.000
_cell.length_c   1.000
_cell.angle_alpha   90.00
_cell.angle_beta   90.00
_cell.angle_gamma   90.00
#
_symmetry.space_group_name_H-M   'P 1'
#
loop_
_entity.id
_entity.type
_entity.pdbx_description
1 polymer ?
#
loop_
_entity_poly.entity_id
_entity_poly.type
_entity_poly.pdbx_seq_one_letter_code
_entity_poly.pdbx_strand_id
1 'polypeptide(L)'
;MARIDSKVIFVTTSPRTPAKMIPEIELLNTHFSGQEWNTHTQREFMERLRQENFFNGEGANDPAFSARDRINRAPKSLGFVVLSPTIRLTPAGLELVTSRRKEEIFLRQLIKFQLPSPYHQPTDNSAKFWVKPYLELFRLIRHFGSLKFDELMIFGLQLVDYHRFDDVVSKIDNFRVAKARHEGNYKEFRAGYLKTELTQIYIDDISSGNTKTRETNDRSVENFLRTKASNIRDYADACIRYLRATGLVNISHIGKSVSITQEKIQEVDYFLEHTDRDPCFVDDERQYVSWLGSAGSPMLLTDNRELLETKIRTEFPQIDISEISSLQQLKDIFSDELEKRKEAILKEQVTAIKDYRLFEEINTTFNQILDNSLYDTPLMLEWNTWRAMTMLDGGNIKANLKFDDFGKPMSTAQGNMADIICDYGDFGLAVEVTMQNGQRQYETEGEPVTRHLAKVKRETNKPAYCLFIAPTINEACIAHFYAMHKVNISYYGGTSTIVPLPLTIFIKMVEDSYNANYAPEPRHIQRFFERSIELAKTARDEKEWFTGVTQEALKWLAE
;
A
#
# COMPACT_ATOMS: atom_id res chain seq x y z
N MET A 1 28.41 -1.04 -3.30
CA MET A 1 27.61 -1.27 -4.52
C MET A 1 26.94 -2.63 -4.40
N ALA A 2 25.70 -2.79 -4.88
CA ALA A 2 25.02 -4.08 -4.84
C ALA A 2 25.34 -4.87 -6.12
N ARG A 3 25.85 -6.09 -5.96
CA ARG A 3 25.99 -7.04 -7.06
C ARG A 3 24.64 -7.73 -7.30
N ILE A 4 24.26 -7.89 -8.56
CA ILE A 4 22.98 -8.46 -8.94
C ILE A 4 23.24 -9.80 -9.62
N ASP A 5 22.64 -10.86 -9.07
CA ASP A 5 22.60 -12.21 -9.68
C ASP A 5 21.21 -12.54 -10.22
N SER A 6 20.32 -11.55 -10.34
CA SER A 6 18.95 -11.78 -10.80
C SER A 6 18.91 -12.07 -12.30
N LYS A 7 18.03 -13.00 -12.70
CA LYS A 7 17.72 -13.34 -14.09
C LYS A 7 16.46 -12.65 -14.63
N VAL A 8 15.73 -11.94 -13.76
CA VAL A 8 14.51 -11.18 -14.06
C VAL A 8 14.61 -9.77 -13.46
N ILE A 9 13.75 -8.85 -13.88
CA ILE A 9 13.54 -7.58 -13.18
C ILE A 9 13.30 -7.89 -11.69
N PHE A 10 14.10 -7.26 -10.84
CA PHE A 10 13.90 -7.23 -9.40
C PHE A 10 13.65 -5.78 -9.00
N VAL A 11 12.77 -5.57 -8.04
CA VAL A 11 12.46 -4.26 -7.48
C VAL A 11 12.56 -4.30 -5.97
N THR A 12 12.61 -3.12 -5.35
CA THR A 12 12.64 -3.01 -3.90
C THR A 12 11.35 -3.55 -3.29
N THR A 13 11.49 -4.36 -2.23
CA THR A 13 10.39 -4.90 -1.42
C THR A 13 10.42 -4.36 0.01
N SER A 14 11.34 -3.44 0.32
CA SER A 14 11.55 -2.85 1.64
C SER A 14 11.57 -1.33 1.50
N PRO A 15 10.43 -0.65 1.68
CA PRO A 15 9.09 -1.20 1.87
C PRO A 15 8.44 -1.65 0.54
N ARG A 16 7.50 -2.62 0.59
CA ARG A 16 6.64 -2.96 -0.58
C ARG A 16 5.66 -1.85 -0.92
N THR A 17 5.23 -1.09 0.09
CA THR A 17 4.35 0.08 -0.05
C THR A 17 5.21 1.35 -0.04
N PRO A 18 5.32 2.09 -1.16
CA PRO A 18 6.26 3.20 -1.30
C PRO A 18 6.06 4.31 -0.26
N ALA A 19 4.82 4.64 0.06
CA ALA A 19 4.49 5.72 0.99
C ALA A 19 5.09 5.54 2.40
N LYS A 20 5.43 4.30 2.79
CA LYS A 20 6.08 4.00 4.07
C LYS A 20 7.53 4.49 4.15
N MET A 21 8.18 4.77 3.02
CA MET A 21 9.57 5.25 3.02
C MET A 21 9.68 6.76 3.33
N ILE A 22 8.62 7.55 3.10
CA ILE A 22 8.63 9.00 3.27
C ILE A 22 9.00 9.41 4.71
N PRO A 23 8.34 8.89 5.77
CA PRO A 23 8.66 9.29 7.13
C PRO A 23 10.01 8.72 7.59
N GLU A 24 10.45 7.57 7.05
CA GLU A 24 11.79 7.05 7.27
C GLU A 24 12.88 7.97 6.69
N ILE A 25 12.65 8.54 5.50
CA ILE A 25 13.54 9.53 4.86
C ILE A 25 13.55 10.83 5.65
N GLU A 26 12.39 11.30 6.10
CA GLU A 26 12.26 12.51 6.92
C GLU A 26 13.01 12.36 8.25
N LEU A 27 12.85 11.23 8.95
CA LEU A 27 13.58 10.92 10.17
C LEU A 27 15.10 10.87 9.92
N LEU A 28 15.53 10.23 8.82
CA LEU A 28 16.94 10.17 8.43
C LEU A 28 17.51 11.58 8.23
N ASN A 29 16.81 12.44 7.50
CA ASN A 29 17.26 13.80 7.24
C ASN A 29 17.29 14.65 8.52
N THR A 30 16.23 14.62 9.32
CA THR A 30 16.10 15.45 10.52
C THR A 30 17.18 15.17 11.56
N HIS A 31 17.58 13.90 11.72
CA HIS A 31 18.50 13.50 12.79
C HIS A 31 19.93 13.18 12.34
N PHE A 32 20.12 12.79 11.08
CA PHE A 32 21.41 12.26 10.60
C PHE A 32 22.01 13.03 9.43
N SER A 33 21.35 14.06 8.89
CA SER A 33 21.92 14.88 7.81
C SER A 33 23.28 15.46 8.21
N GLY A 34 24.24 15.40 7.28
CA GLY A 34 25.63 15.82 7.49
C GLY A 34 26.53 14.78 8.17
N GLN A 35 25.99 13.69 8.71
CA GLN A 35 26.77 12.61 9.32
C GLN A 35 27.17 11.55 8.28
N GLU A 36 28.16 10.71 8.60
CA GLU A 36 28.51 9.55 7.78
C GLU A 36 27.49 8.40 7.95
N TRP A 37 27.16 7.69 6.86
CA TRP A 37 26.31 6.50 6.93
C TRP A 37 27.12 5.24 7.21
N ASN A 38 27.46 5.02 8.49
CA ASN A 38 28.28 3.91 8.96
C ASN A 38 27.51 3.03 9.98
N THR A 39 28.13 1.97 10.49
CA THR A 39 27.47 1.01 11.41
C THR A 39 26.89 1.68 12.66
N HIS A 40 27.53 2.76 13.15
CA HIS A 40 27.05 3.46 14.34
C HIS A 40 25.77 4.25 14.03
N THR A 41 25.78 5.12 13.02
CA THR A 41 24.61 5.91 12.62
C THR A 41 23.45 5.04 12.12
N GLN A 42 23.74 3.90 11.51
CA GLN A 42 22.73 2.90 11.14
C GLN A 42 22.00 2.31 12.36
N ARG A 43 22.72 2.00 13.45
CA ARG A 43 22.09 1.51 14.69
C ARG A 43 21.25 2.59 15.34
N GLU A 44 21.79 3.80 15.46
CA GLU A 44 21.06 4.93 16.05
C GLU A 44 19.79 5.26 15.26
N PHE A 45 19.86 5.24 13.92
CA PHE A 45 18.69 5.40 13.07
C PHE A 45 17.63 4.35 13.39
N MET A 46 18.04 3.08 13.52
CA MET A 46 17.12 1.99 13.82
C MET A 46 16.48 2.13 15.21
N GLU A 47 17.23 2.54 16.24
CA GLU A 47 16.67 2.76 17.57
C GLU A 47 15.67 3.92 17.59
N ARG A 48 15.95 5.02 16.87
CA ARG A 48 14.99 6.11 16.72
C ARG A 48 13.75 5.67 15.97
N LEU A 49 13.93 4.96 14.85
CA LEU A 49 12.82 4.47 14.04
C LEU A 49 11.88 3.55 14.85
N ARG A 50 12.40 2.75 15.79
CA ARG A 50 11.57 1.92 16.69
C ARG A 50 10.72 2.72 17.67
N GLN A 51 11.13 3.93 18.00
CA GLN A 51 10.36 4.84 18.86
C GLN A 51 9.26 5.56 18.07
N GLU A 52 9.33 5.51 16.74
CA GLU A 52 8.33 6.11 15.88
C GLU A 52 7.08 5.25 15.78
N ASN A 53 5.94 5.89 15.93
CA ASN A 53 4.65 5.21 15.93
C ASN A 53 4.23 4.68 14.54
N PHE A 54 4.92 5.05 13.47
CA PHE A 54 4.67 4.55 12.11
C PHE A 54 5.50 3.29 11.77
N PHE A 55 6.34 2.82 12.70
CA PHE A 55 7.18 1.65 12.51
C PHE A 55 6.52 0.37 13.03
N ASN A 56 6.14 -0.53 12.12
CA ASN A 56 5.46 -1.80 12.44
C ASN A 56 6.38 -3.02 12.23
N GLY A 57 7.70 -2.89 12.45
CA GLY A 57 8.65 -3.97 12.20
C GLY A 57 9.09 -4.70 13.46
N GLU A 58 9.19 -6.04 13.40
CA GLU A 58 10.03 -6.77 14.33
C GLU A 58 11.49 -6.40 14.04
N GLY A 59 12.22 -5.89 15.04
CA GLY A 59 13.63 -5.59 14.87
C GLY A 59 14.37 -6.86 14.45
N ALA A 60 15.01 -6.87 13.27
CA ALA A 60 15.92 -7.97 12.96
C ALA A 60 17.03 -8.02 14.01
N ASN A 61 17.61 -9.21 14.21
CA ASN A 61 18.72 -9.43 15.15
C ASN A 61 19.91 -8.45 14.94
N ASP A 62 20.07 -7.90 13.73
CA ASP A 62 21.03 -6.83 13.42
C ASP A 62 20.31 -5.51 13.06
N PRO A 63 20.27 -4.52 13.99
CA PRO A 63 19.70 -3.21 13.73
C PRO A 63 20.39 -2.44 12.58
N ALA A 64 21.70 -2.59 12.42
CA ALA A 64 22.46 -1.89 11.38
C ALA A 64 22.14 -2.47 9.99
N PHE A 65 21.99 -3.79 9.89
CA PHE A 65 21.51 -4.43 8.66
C PHE A 65 20.08 -3.96 8.32
N SER A 66 19.18 -3.91 9.31
CA SER A 66 17.80 -3.45 9.11
C SER A 66 17.72 -2.02 8.57
N ALA A 67 18.51 -1.11 9.15
CA ALA A 67 18.62 0.27 8.69
C ALA A 67 19.14 0.35 7.24
N ARG A 68 20.20 -0.41 6.92
CA ARG A 68 20.73 -0.47 5.55
C ARG A 68 19.70 -1.03 4.57
N ASP A 69 18.94 -2.06 4.95
CA ASP A 69 17.91 -2.64 4.09
C ASP A 69 16.84 -1.62 3.72
N ARG A 70 16.39 -0.84 4.71
CA ARG A 70 15.37 0.19 4.55
C ARG A 70 15.85 1.38 3.72
N ILE A 71 17.03 1.92 4.04
CA ILE A 71 17.51 3.17 3.43
C ILE A 71 18.25 2.93 2.10
N ASN A 72 18.99 1.82 1.97
CA ASN A 72 19.76 1.57 0.75
C ASN A 72 18.90 0.99 -0.38
N ARG A 73 17.80 0.26 -0.09
CA ARG A 73 17.02 -0.41 -1.13
C ARG A 73 16.07 0.50 -1.88
N ALA A 74 15.11 1.15 -1.24
CA ALA A 74 14.21 2.08 -1.94
C ALA A 74 14.75 3.51 -1.95
N PRO A 75 15.05 4.14 -0.80
CA PRO A 75 15.42 5.57 -0.76
C PRO A 75 16.66 5.91 -1.58
N LYS A 76 17.76 5.16 -1.41
CA LYS A 76 18.98 5.38 -2.21
C LYS A 76 18.80 4.96 -3.67
N SER A 77 18.26 3.77 -3.94
CA SER A 77 18.14 3.26 -5.32
C SER A 77 17.21 4.08 -6.20
N LEU A 78 16.21 4.73 -5.61
CA LEU A 78 15.33 5.68 -6.28
C LEU A 78 15.85 7.12 -6.19
N GLY A 79 17.08 7.34 -5.67
CA GLY A 79 17.74 8.64 -5.67
C GLY A 79 17.12 9.70 -4.79
N PHE A 80 16.44 9.32 -3.70
CA PHE A 80 15.94 10.29 -2.72
C PHE A 80 17.02 10.71 -1.72
N VAL A 81 18.00 9.85 -1.46
CA VAL A 81 19.07 10.11 -0.48
C VAL A 81 20.44 9.84 -1.06
N VAL A 82 21.42 10.63 -0.62
CA VAL A 82 22.84 10.38 -0.80
C VAL A 82 23.40 10.01 0.58
N LEU A 83 24.16 8.91 0.64
CA LEU A 83 24.69 8.36 1.90
C LEU A 83 26.21 8.50 2.02
N SER A 84 26.88 9.01 0.98
CA SER A 84 28.33 9.18 0.92
C SER A 84 28.69 10.48 0.19
N PRO A 85 29.68 11.27 0.68
CA PRO A 85 30.44 11.03 1.93
C PRO A 85 29.58 11.18 3.19
N THR A 86 28.54 12.00 3.13
CA THR A 86 27.62 12.24 4.24
C THR A 86 26.17 12.08 3.79
N ILE A 87 25.30 11.83 4.76
CA ILE A 87 23.85 11.69 4.60
C ILE A 87 23.26 13.04 4.21
N ARG A 88 22.49 13.07 3.11
CA ARG A 88 21.73 14.24 2.68
C ARG A 88 20.59 13.83 1.76
N LEU A 89 19.56 14.66 1.69
CA LEU A 89 18.54 14.55 0.64
C LEU A 89 19.11 15.00 -0.71
N THR A 90 18.67 14.34 -1.76
CA THR A 90 18.77 14.89 -3.13
C THR A 90 17.68 15.94 -3.34
N PRO A 91 17.72 16.73 -4.44
CA PRO A 91 16.58 17.56 -4.83
C PRO A 91 15.25 16.77 -4.89
N ALA A 92 15.24 15.58 -5.49
CA ALA A 92 14.07 14.72 -5.54
C ALA A 92 13.62 14.25 -4.14
N GLY A 93 14.57 13.94 -3.24
CA GLY A 93 14.27 13.57 -1.85
C GLY A 93 13.67 14.71 -1.05
N LEU A 94 14.17 15.94 -1.23
CA LEU A 94 13.63 17.14 -0.62
C LEU A 94 12.19 17.39 -1.08
N GLU A 95 11.94 17.29 -2.39
CA GLU A 95 10.59 17.41 -2.91
C GLU A 95 9.68 16.29 -2.39
N LEU A 96 10.16 15.04 -2.26
CA LEU A 96 9.33 13.93 -1.79
C LEU A 96 8.76 14.20 -0.38
N VAL A 97 9.57 14.78 0.50
CA VAL A 97 9.15 15.06 1.89
C VAL A 97 8.34 16.35 1.99
N THR A 98 8.62 17.37 1.19
CA THR A 98 7.99 18.70 1.29
C THR A 98 6.79 18.94 0.36
N SER A 99 6.77 18.34 -0.82
CA SER A 99 5.76 18.58 -1.84
C SER A 99 4.43 17.91 -1.50
N ARG A 100 3.33 18.53 -1.92
CA ARG A 100 2.00 17.91 -1.94
C ARG A 100 1.79 16.93 -3.10
N ARG A 101 2.53 17.08 -4.21
CA ARG A 101 2.45 16.26 -5.43
C ARG A 101 3.44 15.09 -5.38
N LYS A 102 3.26 14.19 -4.43
CA LYS A 102 4.19 13.07 -4.18
C LYS A 102 4.16 12.03 -5.31
N GLU A 103 3.03 11.91 -5.98
CA GLU A 103 2.79 10.99 -7.09
C GLU A 103 3.71 11.28 -8.30
N GLU A 104 3.86 12.56 -8.67
CA GLU A 104 4.77 12.98 -9.75
C GLU A 104 6.23 12.69 -9.42
N ILE A 105 6.61 12.86 -8.15
CA ILE A 105 7.98 12.62 -7.69
C ILE A 105 8.28 11.12 -7.74
N PHE A 106 7.35 10.27 -7.29
CA PHE A 106 7.48 8.83 -7.46
C PHE A 106 7.59 8.46 -8.94
N LEU A 107 6.73 9.02 -9.80
CA LEU A 107 6.77 8.75 -11.23
C LEU A 107 8.16 9.00 -11.82
N ARG A 108 8.73 10.19 -11.62
CA ARG A 108 10.05 10.56 -12.17
C ARG A 108 11.15 9.62 -11.68
N GLN A 109 11.17 9.31 -10.40
CA GLN A 109 12.21 8.41 -9.87
C GLN A 109 12.05 6.98 -10.37
N LEU A 110 10.80 6.50 -10.54
CA LEU A 110 10.54 5.16 -11.05
C LEU A 110 10.93 5.01 -12.52
N ILE A 111 10.59 5.98 -13.38
CA ILE A 111 10.97 5.93 -14.81
C ILE A 111 12.45 6.21 -15.06
N LYS A 112 13.18 6.79 -14.09
CA LYS A 112 14.65 6.85 -14.09
C LYS A 112 15.32 5.59 -13.57
N PHE A 113 14.63 4.77 -12.76
CA PHE A 113 15.21 3.53 -12.26
C PHE A 113 15.64 2.66 -13.45
N GLN A 114 16.91 2.30 -13.49
CA GLN A 114 17.53 1.60 -14.61
C GLN A 114 18.41 0.44 -14.14
N LEU A 115 18.52 -0.57 -15.00
CA LEU A 115 19.41 -1.72 -14.85
C LEU A 115 20.16 -1.88 -16.19
N PRO A 116 21.50 -1.82 -16.21
CA PRO A 116 22.41 -1.63 -15.07
C PRO A 116 22.44 -0.19 -14.56
N SER A 117 23.04 -0.01 -13.39
CA SER A 117 23.43 1.32 -12.89
C SER A 117 24.63 1.23 -11.95
N PRO A 118 25.28 2.35 -11.59
CA PRO A 118 26.34 2.35 -10.56
C PRO A 118 25.91 1.75 -9.21
N TYR A 119 24.61 1.76 -8.90
CA TYR A 119 24.09 1.12 -7.69
C TYR A 119 23.82 -0.38 -7.85
N HIS A 120 23.69 -0.82 -9.09
CA HIS A 120 23.15 -2.09 -9.54
C HIS A 120 24.05 -2.69 -10.62
N GLN A 121 25.10 -3.37 -10.18
CA GLN A 121 26.10 -3.96 -11.08
C GLN A 121 25.76 -5.44 -11.33
N PRO A 122 25.31 -5.82 -12.54
CA PRO A 122 25.04 -7.20 -12.88
C PRO A 122 26.32 -8.04 -12.84
N THR A 123 26.24 -9.27 -12.35
CA THR A 123 27.34 -10.24 -12.39
C THR A 123 27.26 -11.10 -13.65
N ASP A 124 28.29 -11.93 -13.88
CA ASP A 124 28.26 -12.92 -14.97
C ASP A 124 27.10 -13.92 -14.85
N ASN A 125 26.59 -14.15 -13.62
CA ASN A 125 25.43 -15.01 -13.40
C ASN A 125 24.09 -14.26 -13.45
N SER A 126 24.05 -13.00 -13.87
CA SER A 126 22.80 -12.25 -14.01
C SER A 126 22.21 -12.35 -15.42
N ALA A 127 21.00 -11.84 -15.60
CA ALA A 127 20.54 -11.47 -16.94
C ALA A 127 21.38 -10.30 -17.47
N LYS A 128 21.54 -10.25 -18.80
CA LYS A 128 22.09 -9.06 -19.46
C LYS A 128 21.06 -7.94 -19.41
N PHE A 129 21.08 -7.16 -18.34
CA PHE A 129 20.16 -6.05 -18.17
C PHE A 129 20.51 -4.91 -19.13
N TRP A 130 19.48 -4.32 -19.74
CA TRP A 130 19.55 -3.07 -20.49
C TRP A 130 18.16 -2.43 -20.55
N VAL A 131 17.68 -1.92 -19.42
CA VAL A 131 16.27 -1.53 -19.27
C VAL A 131 16.05 -0.45 -18.22
N LYS A 132 15.00 0.36 -18.41
CA LYS A 132 14.34 1.16 -17.37
C LYS A 132 13.03 0.47 -16.96
N PRO A 133 13.04 -0.39 -15.91
CA PRO A 133 11.94 -1.33 -15.66
C PRO A 133 10.55 -0.69 -15.61
N TYR A 134 10.36 0.38 -14.83
CA TYR A 134 9.03 0.96 -14.69
C TYR A 134 8.55 1.67 -15.96
N LEU A 135 9.45 2.31 -16.72
CA LEU A 135 9.10 2.89 -18.03
C LEU A 135 8.56 1.81 -18.97
N GLU A 136 9.23 0.66 -18.99
CA GLU A 136 8.87 -0.45 -19.85
C GLU A 136 7.64 -1.24 -19.37
N LEU A 137 7.41 -1.30 -18.06
CA LEU A 137 6.14 -1.81 -17.51
C LEU A 137 4.97 -0.89 -17.86
N PHE A 138 5.13 0.44 -17.85
CA PHE A 138 4.11 1.36 -18.36
C PHE A 138 3.83 1.11 -19.86
N ARG A 139 4.88 0.92 -20.68
CA ARG A 139 4.72 0.57 -22.11
C ARG A 139 3.93 -0.73 -22.28
N LEU A 140 4.23 -1.75 -21.47
CA LEU A 140 3.56 -3.05 -21.53
C LEU A 140 2.07 -2.95 -21.14
N ILE A 141 1.76 -2.22 -20.06
CA ILE A 141 0.37 -2.00 -19.62
C ILE A 141 -0.39 -1.19 -20.68
N ARG A 142 0.25 -0.16 -21.24
CA ARG A 142 -0.33 0.69 -22.29
C ARG A 142 -0.61 -0.08 -23.58
N HIS A 143 0.27 -1.02 -23.95
CA HIS A 143 0.12 -1.89 -25.11
C HIS A 143 -1.10 -2.81 -24.99
N PHE A 144 -1.26 -3.49 -23.85
CA PHE A 144 -2.36 -4.43 -23.64
C PHE A 144 -3.68 -3.78 -23.19
N GLY A 145 -3.66 -2.51 -22.77
CA GLY A 145 -4.76 -1.79 -22.14
C GLY A 145 -5.03 -2.26 -20.70
N SER A 146 -5.09 -3.57 -20.48
CA SER A 146 -5.12 -4.19 -19.16
C SER A 146 -4.19 -5.40 -19.10
N LEU A 147 -3.33 -5.44 -18.09
CA LEU A 147 -2.37 -6.51 -17.85
C LEU A 147 -2.74 -7.26 -16.56
N LYS A 148 -2.89 -8.59 -16.63
CA LYS A 148 -3.18 -9.41 -15.44
C LYS A 148 -1.92 -9.53 -14.58
N PHE A 149 -2.09 -9.63 -13.27
CA PHE A 149 -0.96 -9.78 -12.34
C PHE A 149 -0.14 -11.04 -12.62
N ASP A 150 -0.80 -12.10 -13.06
CA ASP A 150 -0.12 -13.32 -13.51
C ASP A 150 0.74 -13.09 -14.76
N GLU A 151 0.26 -12.28 -15.71
CA GLU A 151 1.00 -11.95 -16.93
C GLU A 151 2.23 -11.09 -16.59
N LEU A 152 2.06 -10.10 -15.70
CA LEU A 152 3.17 -9.31 -15.17
C LEU A 152 4.20 -10.18 -14.44
N MET A 153 3.74 -11.05 -13.54
CA MET A 153 4.61 -11.90 -12.72
C MET A 153 5.38 -12.93 -13.56
N ILE A 154 4.69 -13.62 -14.47
CA ILE A 154 5.29 -14.70 -15.25
C ILE A 154 6.15 -14.13 -16.38
N PHE A 155 5.66 -13.12 -17.10
CA PHE A 155 6.28 -12.64 -18.35
C PHE A 155 6.81 -11.21 -18.26
N GLY A 156 6.04 -10.28 -17.68
CA GLY A 156 6.44 -8.87 -17.60
C GLY A 156 7.77 -8.64 -16.87
N LEU A 157 8.03 -9.39 -15.79
CA LEU A 157 9.31 -9.34 -15.08
C LEU A 157 10.50 -9.90 -15.89
N GLN A 158 10.28 -10.58 -17.02
CA GLN A 158 11.35 -11.05 -17.90
C GLN A 158 11.87 -9.95 -18.85
N LEU A 159 11.28 -8.75 -18.85
CA LEU A 159 11.67 -7.62 -19.70
C LEU A 159 12.99 -6.97 -19.23
N VAL A 160 14.07 -7.75 -19.23
CA VAL A 160 15.40 -7.34 -18.74
C VAL A 160 16.16 -6.47 -19.75
N ASP A 161 15.71 -6.45 -21.01
CA ASP A 161 16.25 -5.64 -22.10
C ASP A 161 15.07 -5.06 -22.89
N TYR A 162 15.00 -3.72 -23.02
CA TYR A 162 13.85 -3.06 -23.64
C TYR A 162 13.72 -3.36 -25.15
N HIS A 163 14.79 -3.81 -25.80
CA HIS A 163 14.76 -4.25 -27.21
C HIS A 163 13.98 -5.54 -27.40
N ARG A 164 13.79 -6.33 -26.34
CA ARG A 164 13.09 -7.62 -26.35
C ARG A 164 11.62 -7.50 -25.95
N PHE A 165 11.05 -6.30 -26.08
CA PHE A 165 9.66 -6.05 -25.72
C PHE A 165 8.69 -6.93 -26.49
N ASP A 166 8.88 -7.07 -27.80
CA ASP A 166 8.00 -7.87 -28.64
C ASP A 166 8.07 -9.37 -28.32
N ASP A 167 9.21 -9.86 -27.80
CA ASP A 167 9.32 -11.23 -27.27
C ASP A 167 8.37 -11.42 -26.08
N VAL A 168 8.37 -10.47 -25.15
CA VAL A 168 7.53 -10.52 -23.93
C VAL A 168 6.05 -10.37 -24.29
N VAL A 169 5.72 -9.46 -25.22
CA VAL A 169 4.37 -9.32 -25.78
C VAL A 169 3.90 -10.65 -26.37
N SER A 170 4.72 -11.27 -27.23
CA SER A 170 4.40 -12.55 -27.87
C SER A 170 4.16 -13.66 -26.87
N LYS A 171 4.94 -13.73 -25.78
CA LYS A 171 4.72 -14.69 -24.69
C LYS A 171 3.37 -14.50 -24.01
N ILE A 172 2.98 -13.25 -23.74
CA ILE A 172 1.69 -12.92 -23.11
C ILE A 172 0.53 -13.27 -24.06
N ASP A 173 0.62 -12.93 -25.35
CA ASP A 173 -0.41 -13.28 -26.33
C ASP A 173 -0.59 -14.78 -26.46
N ASN A 174 0.52 -15.54 -26.55
CA ASN A 174 0.47 -17.00 -26.57
C ASN A 174 -0.18 -17.57 -25.31
N PHE A 175 0.15 -17.02 -24.13
CA PHE A 175 -0.49 -17.40 -22.87
C PHE A 175 -2.00 -17.09 -22.87
N ARG A 176 -2.42 -15.92 -23.37
CA ARG A 176 -3.83 -15.53 -23.47
C ARG A 176 -4.62 -16.45 -24.40
N VAL A 177 -4.05 -16.78 -25.57
CA VAL A 177 -4.66 -17.73 -26.52
C VAL A 177 -4.78 -19.13 -25.89
N ALA A 178 -3.72 -19.61 -25.25
CA ALA A 178 -3.74 -20.91 -24.58
C ALA A 178 -4.76 -20.93 -23.43
N LYS A 179 -4.83 -19.86 -22.63
CA LYS A 179 -5.80 -19.71 -21.54
C LYS A 179 -7.23 -19.74 -22.07
N ALA A 180 -7.52 -19.06 -23.19
CA ALA A 180 -8.85 -19.04 -23.78
C ALA A 180 -9.31 -20.41 -24.31
N ARG A 181 -8.36 -21.28 -24.67
CA ARG A 181 -8.61 -22.66 -25.14
C ARG A 181 -8.59 -23.70 -24.02
N HIS A 182 -8.23 -23.31 -22.79
CA HIS A 182 -8.08 -24.24 -21.67
C HIS A 182 -9.41 -24.48 -20.97
N GLU A 183 -9.85 -25.73 -20.92
CA GLU A 183 -11.11 -26.14 -20.28
C GLU A 183 -10.92 -26.62 -18.82
N GLY A 184 -9.67 -26.80 -18.37
CA GLY A 184 -9.36 -27.36 -17.05
C GLY A 184 -9.18 -26.32 -15.93
N ASN A 185 -8.58 -26.75 -14.82
CA ASN A 185 -8.32 -25.88 -13.69
C ASN A 185 -7.27 -24.78 -14.02
N TYR A 186 -7.65 -23.51 -13.88
CA TYR A 186 -6.76 -22.37 -14.18
C TYR A 186 -5.52 -22.32 -13.28
N LYS A 187 -5.62 -22.74 -12.01
CA LYS A 187 -4.49 -22.71 -11.06
C LYS A 187 -3.38 -23.67 -11.49
N GLU A 188 -3.76 -24.84 -11.98
CA GLU A 188 -2.83 -25.84 -12.53
C GLU A 188 -2.22 -25.38 -13.85
N PHE A 189 -3.04 -24.86 -14.76
CA PHE A 189 -2.59 -24.27 -16.02
C PHE A 189 -1.52 -23.18 -15.80
N ARG A 190 -1.82 -22.21 -14.94
CA ARG A 190 -0.91 -21.13 -14.57
C ARG A 190 0.36 -21.66 -13.92
N ALA A 191 0.25 -22.64 -13.00
CA ALA A 191 1.41 -23.23 -12.33
C ALA A 191 2.34 -23.96 -13.31
N GLY A 192 1.77 -24.63 -14.32
CA GLY A 192 2.53 -25.25 -15.42
C GLY A 192 3.34 -24.23 -16.22
N TYR A 193 2.69 -23.16 -16.70
CA TYR A 193 3.38 -22.07 -17.40
C TYR A 193 4.50 -21.44 -16.57
N LEU A 194 4.20 -21.11 -15.31
CA LEU A 194 5.19 -20.53 -14.40
C LEU A 194 6.39 -21.46 -14.22
N LYS A 195 6.16 -22.76 -14.02
CA LYS A 195 7.23 -23.75 -13.87
C LYS A 195 8.09 -23.81 -15.14
N THR A 196 7.47 -23.89 -16.32
CA THR A 196 8.19 -23.93 -17.60
C THR A 196 9.05 -22.69 -17.81
N GLU A 197 8.51 -21.50 -17.60
CA GLU A 197 9.25 -20.24 -17.73
C GLU A 197 10.41 -20.17 -16.72
N LEU A 198 10.18 -20.53 -15.46
CA LEU A 198 11.25 -20.53 -14.45
C LEU A 198 12.36 -21.55 -14.77
N THR A 199 12.01 -22.75 -15.25
CA THR A 199 13.01 -23.73 -15.70
C THR A 199 13.86 -23.16 -16.83
N GLN A 200 13.26 -22.46 -17.79
CA GLN A 200 13.99 -21.85 -18.89
C GLN A 200 14.87 -20.68 -18.43
N ILE A 201 14.35 -19.80 -17.57
CA ILE A 201 15.09 -18.64 -17.04
C ILE A 201 16.34 -19.07 -16.27
N TYR A 202 16.25 -20.18 -15.51
CA TYR A 202 17.32 -20.66 -14.65
C TYR A 202 17.98 -21.95 -15.18
N ILE A 203 17.92 -22.19 -16.49
CA ILE A 203 18.39 -23.45 -17.09
C ILE A 203 19.88 -23.71 -16.78
N ASP A 204 20.72 -22.69 -16.88
CA ASP A 204 22.17 -22.79 -16.62
C ASP A 204 22.47 -23.08 -15.14
N ASP A 205 21.71 -22.46 -14.23
CA ASP A 205 21.85 -22.71 -12.78
C ASP A 205 21.44 -24.15 -12.45
N ILE A 206 20.37 -24.63 -13.07
CA ILE A 206 19.86 -25.99 -12.88
C ILE A 206 20.85 -27.03 -13.45
N SER A 207 21.33 -26.83 -14.68
CA SER A 207 22.27 -27.76 -15.33
C SER A 207 23.61 -27.81 -14.62
N SER A 208 24.04 -26.69 -14.03
CA SER A 208 25.30 -26.58 -13.29
C SER A 208 25.19 -27.00 -11.82
N GLY A 209 24.00 -27.37 -11.35
CA GLY A 209 23.75 -27.75 -9.94
C GLY A 209 23.81 -26.58 -8.95
N ASN A 210 23.74 -25.34 -9.44
CA ASN A 210 23.73 -24.10 -8.65
C ASN A 210 22.34 -23.78 -8.08
N THR A 211 21.71 -24.78 -7.47
CA THR A 211 20.31 -24.72 -6.99
C THR A 211 20.19 -24.44 -5.49
N LYS A 212 21.32 -24.28 -4.78
CA LYS A 212 21.31 -23.95 -3.34
C LYS A 212 20.83 -22.51 -3.14
N THR A 213 19.84 -22.31 -2.28
CA THR A 213 19.39 -20.98 -1.86
C THR A 213 19.95 -20.62 -0.48
N ARG A 214 19.91 -19.33 -0.12
CA ARG A 214 20.46 -18.84 1.16
C ARG A 214 19.75 -19.42 2.38
N GLU A 215 18.46 -19.74 2.23
CA GLU A 215 17.55 -20.05 3.34
C GLU A 215 17.45 -21.54 3.64
N THR A 216 17.99 -22.41 2.78
CA THR A 216 17.92 -23.86 2.95
C THR A 216 19.15 -24.57 2.42
N ASN A 217 19.46 -25.73 3.01
CA ASN A 217 20.50 -26.64 2.51
C ASN A 217 19.96 -27.61 1.45
N ASP A 218 18.64 -27.64 1.22
CA ASP A 218 18.02 -28.43 0.16
C ASP A 218 18.37 -27.88 -1.23
N ARG A 219 18.91 -28.75 -2.08
CA ARG A 219 19.36 -28.45 -3.44
C ARG A 219 18.42 -29.00 -4.52
N SER A 220 17.24 -29.49 -4.14
CA SER A 220 16.26 -29.99 -5.10
C SER A 220 15.85 -28.88 -6.07
N VAL A 221 15.74 -29.23 -7.35
CA VAL A 221 15.28 -28.30 -8.39
C VAL A 221 13.87 -27.79 -8.06
N GLU A 222 13.03 -28.64 -7.47
CA GLU A 222 11.68 -28.27 -7.04
C GLU A 222 11.68 -27.16 -6.00
N ASN A 223 12.46 -27.30 -4.92
CA ASN A 223 12.52 -26.27 -3.89
C ASN A 223 13.17 -24.98 -4.40
N PHE A 224 14.19 -25.09 -5.26
CA PHE A 224 14.80 -23.94 -5.93
C PHE A 224 13.76 -23.16 -6.76
N LEU A 225 13.02 -23.85 -7.64
CA LEU A 225 11.97 -23.23 -8.47
C LEU A 225 10.84 -22.65 -7.62
N ARG A 226 10.44 -23.33 -6.52
CA ARG A 226 9.47 -22.81 -5.57
C ARG A 226 9.92 -21.50 -4.92
N THR A 227 11.20 -21.42 -4.54
CA THR A 227 11.81 -20.21 -3.98
C THR A 227 11.79 -19.08 -5.02
N LYS A 228 12.22 -19.36 -6.25
CA LYS A 228 12.19 -18.37 -7.35
C LYS A 228 10.77 -17.90 -7.66
N ALA A 229 9.79 -18.80 -7.67
CA ALA A 229 8.37 -18.49 -7.83
C ALA A 229 7.84 -17.55 -6.73
N SER A 230 8.29 -17.74 -5.48
CA SER A 230 7.95 -16.83 -4.38
C SER A 230 8.57 -15.45 -4.58
N ASN A 231 9.85 -15.39 -4.95
CA ASN A 231 10.56 -14.12 -5.15
C ASN A 231 9.94 -13.27 -6.26
N ILE A 232 9.62 -13.86 -7.42
CA ILE A 232 8.99 -13.11 -8.51
C ILE A 232 7.58 -12.63 -8.15
N ARG A 233 6.86 -13.35 -7.28
CA ARG A 233 5.56 -12.92 -6.78
C ARG A 233 5.68 -11.68 -5.90
N ASP A 234 6.68 -11.67 -5.02
CA ASP A 234 6.97 -10.51 -4.17
C ASP A 234 7.42 -9.30 -5.01
N TYR A 235 8.23 -9.52 -6.05
CA TYR A 235 8.59 -8.44 -6.99
C TYR A 235 7.40 -7.93 -7.79
N ALA A 236 6.52 -8.82 -8.27
CA ALA A 236 5.32 -8.41 -9.01
C ALA A 236 4.38 -7.59 -8.12
N ASP A 237 4.13 -8.00 -6.87
CA ASP A 237 3.32 -7.25 -5.91
C ASP A 237 3.93 -5.87 -5.64
N ALA A 238 5.24 -5.80 -5.40
CA ALA A 238 5.94 -4.53 -5.22
C ALA A 238 5.81 -3.64 -6.47
N CYS A 239 6.05 -4.17 -7.68
CA CYS A 239 5.87 -3.40 -8.92
C CYS A 239 4.46 -2.79 -9.01
N ILE A 240 3.42 -3.56 -8.72
CA ILE A 240 2.02 -3.08 -8.75
C ILE A 240 1.81 -1.95 -7.74
N ARG A 241 2.30 -2.09 -6.51
CA ARG A 241 2.20 -1.06 -5.47
C ARG A 241 2.95 0.21 -5.83
N TYR A 242 4.13 0.08 -6.44
CA TYR A 242 4.95 1.20 -6.90
C TYR A 242 4.33 1.92 -8.11
N LEU A 243 3.78 1.19 -9.07
CA LEU A 243 3.00 1.76 -10.19
C LEU A 243 1.74 2.47 -9.67
N ARG A 244 1.04 1.89 -8.69
CA ARG A 244 -0.14 2.52 -8.08
C ARG A 244 0.23 3.83 -7.39
N ALA A 245 1.38 3.91 -6.72
CA ALA A 245 1.82 5.12 -6.03
C ALA A 245 2.11 6.32 -6.95
N THR A 246 2.17 6.13 -8.28
CA THR A 246 2.27 7.25 -9.24
C THR A 246 0.92 7.89 -9.56
N GLY A 247 -0.20 7.31 -9.09
CA GLY A 247 -1.55 7.79 -9.39
C GLY A 247 -1.99 7.62 -10.86
N LEU A 248 -1.23 6.88 -11.68
CA LEU A 248 -1.52 6.73 -13.12
C LEU A 248 -2.24 5.44 -13.49
N VAL A 249 -2.27 4.46 -12.58
CA VAL A 249 -2.83 3.14 -12.87
C VAL A 249 -4.05 2.84 -12.02
N ASN A 250 -5.02 2.18 -12.63
CA ASN A 250 -6.18 1.62 -11.97
C ASN A 250 -5.95 0.13 -11.67
N ILE A 251 -6.35 -0.30 -10.48
CA ILE A 251 -6.26 -1.68 -10.03
C ILE A 251 -7.65 -2.33 -10.03
N SER A 252 -7.80 -3.41 -10.79
CA SER A 252 -8.97 -4.28 -10.66
C SER A 252 -8.71 -5.27 -9.53
N HIS A 253 -9.32 -5.04 -8.36
CA HIS A 253 -9.13 -5.89 -7.19
C HIS A 253 -9.69 -7.30 -7.39
N ILE A 254 -10.85 -7.42 -8.05
CA ILE A 254 -11.46 -8.71 -8.41
C ILE A 254 -10.74 -9.33 -9.61
N GLY A 255 -10.57 -8.55 -10.68
CA GLY A 255 -9.98 -9.01 -11.93
C GLY A 255 -8.47 -9.26 -11.87
N LYS A 256 -7.81 -8.84 -10.78
CA LYS A 256 -6.36 -8.95 -10.53
C LYS A 256 -5.54 -8.48 -11.74
N SER A 257 -5.84 -7.26 -12.18
CA SER A 257 -5.17 -6.59 -13.29
C SER A 257 -4.88 -5.13 -13.01
N VAL A 258 -3.89 -4.61 -13.74
CA VAL A 258 -3.50 -3.20 -13.77
C VAL A 258 -3.79 -2.64 -15.17
N SER A 259 -4.30 -1.41 -15.23
CA SER A 259 -4.50 -0.65 -16.47
C SER A 259 -4.10 0.81 -16.25
N ILE A 260 -3.84 1.55 -17.31
CA ILE A 260 -3.70 3.01 -17.20
C ILE A 260 -5.09 3.61 -16.90
N THR A 261 -5.16 4.58 -16.00
CA THR A 261 -6.38 5.34 -15.74
C THR A 261 -6.71 6.17 -16.97
N GLN A 262 -7.97 6.20 -17.39
CA GLN A 262 -8.37 6.74 -18.70
C GLN A 262 -7.93 8.21 -18.87
N GLU A 263 -8.09 9.00 -17.82
CA GLU A 263 -7.76 10.43 -17.74
C GLU A 263 -6.25 10.70 -17.70
N LYS A 264 -5.43 9.65 -17.51
CA LYS A 264 -3.97 9.71 -17.38
C LYS A 264 -3.24 9.15 -18.61
N ILE A 265 -3.97 8.71 -19.64
CA ILE A 265 -3.38 8.11 -20.85
C ILE A 265 -2.45 9.09 -21.56
N GLN A 266 -2.83 10.36 -21.68
CA GLN A 266 -2.02 11.38 -22.36
C GLN A 266 -0.70 11.62 -21.62
N GLU A 267 -0.72 11.65 -20.29
CA GLU A 267 0.50 11.77 -19.48
C GLU A 267 1.42 10.58 -19.65
N VAL A 268 0.85 9.36 -19.73
CA VAL A 268 1.62 8.14 -19.97
C VAL A 268 2.23 8.12 -21.36
N ASP A 269 1.44 8.43 -22.38
CA ASP A 269 1.92 8.48 -23.77
C ASP A 269 3.03 9.54 -23.91
N TYR A 270 2.88 10.70 -23.26
CA TYR A 270 3.89 11.76 -23.25
C TYR A 270 5.24 11.27 -22.72
N PHE A 271 5.31 10.71 -21.51
CA PHE A 271 6.63 10.30 -20.99
C PHE A 271 7.19 9.06 -21.70
N LEU A 272 6.35 8.18 -22.25
CA LEU A 272 6.80 7.04 -23.05
C LEU A 272 7.45 7.46 -24.36
N GLU A 273 7.00 8.59 -24.93
CA GLU A 273 7.58 9.18 -26.14
C GLU A 273 8.84 10.00 -25.83
N HIS A 274 8.84 10.76 -24.73
CA HIS A 274 9.87 11.77 -24.45
C HIS A 274 10.98 11.31 -23.50
N THR A 275 10.85 10.12 -22.88
CA THR A 275 11.90 9.56 -22.01
C THR A 275 12.74 8.56 -22.78
N ASP A 276 14.05 8.80 -22.84
CA ASP A 276 15.01 7.84 -23.39
C ASP A 276 14.92 6.50 -22.66
N ARG A 277 15.00 5.40 -23.39
CA ARG A 277 14.93 4.04 -22.86
C ARG A 277 16.30 3.52 -22.43
N ASP A 278 17.37 4.04 -23.02
CA ASP A 278 18.71 3.57 -22.72
C ASP A 278 19.12 3.92 -21.28
N PRO A 279 19.65 2.94 -20.51
CA PRO A 279 20.35 3.21 -19.26
C PRO A 279 21.50 4.20 -19.50
N CYS A 280 21.57 5.26 -18.69
CA CYS A 280 22.60 6.30 -18.81
C CYS A 280 23.59 6.27 -17.62
N PHE A 281 24.79 6.85 -17.80
CA PHE A 281 25.81 6.99 -16.76
C PHE A 281 26.17 5.68 -16.01
N VAL A 282 26.13 4.54 -16.71
CA VAL A 282 26.35 3.21 -16.12
C VAL A 282 27.71 3.10 -15.41
N ASP A 283 28.72 3.76 -15.96
CA ASP A 283 30.10 3.75 -15.46
C ASP A 283 30.52 5.03 -14.72
N ASP A 284 29.61 5.99 -14.52
CA ASP A 284 29.88 7.25 -13.82
C ASP A 284 28.91 7.46 -12.65
N GLU A 285 29.32 7.02 -11.46
CA GLU A 285 28.52 7.16 -10.24
C GLU A 285 28.19 8.63 -9.93
N ARG A 286 29.11 9.57 -10.18
CA ARG A 286 28.88 10.98 -9.83
C ARG A 286 27.78 11.57 -10.70
N GLN A 287 27.86 11.38 -12.02
CA GLN A 287 26.83 11.85 -12.94
C GLN A 287 25.50 11.13 -12.72
N TYR A 288 25.54 9.81 -12.50
CA TYR A 288 24.35 9.03 -12.20
C TYR A 288 23.62 9.52 -10.95
N VAL A 289 24.34 9.76 -9.84
CA VAL A 289 23.71 10.27 -8.61
C VAL A 289 23.11 11.66 -8.80
N SER A 290 23.80 12.53 -9.53
CA SER A 290 23.29 13.86 -9.86
C SER A 290 22.00 13.79 -10.69
N TRP A 291 22.01 12.97 -11.75
CA TRP A 291 20.88 12.76 -12.65
C TRP A 291 19.70 12.08 -11.95
N LEU A 292 19.94 10.95 -11.28
CA LEU A 292 18.93 10.21 -10.55
C LEU A 292 18.30 11.08 -9.47
N GLY A 293 19.10 11.84 -8.72
CA GLY A 293 18.63 12.73 -7.65
C GLY A 293 17.95 14.03 -8.10
N SER A 294 17.94 14.34 -9.39
CA SER A 294 17.28 15.54 -9.91
C SER A 294 15.75 15.46 -9.79
N ALA A 295 15.08 16.57 -9.47
CA ALA A 295 13.63 16.58 -9.28
C ALA A 295 12.85 16.86 -10.58
N GLY A 296 13.40 17.67 -11.49
CA GLY A 296 12.71 18.10 -12.71
C GLY A 296 12.88 17.19 -13.94
N SER A 297 13.55 16.03 -13.80
CA SER A 297 13.85 15.14 -14.93
C SER A 297 13.39 13.69 -14.67
N PRO A 298 12.87 12.97 -15.68
CA PRO A 298 12.56 13.47 -17.03
C PRO A 298 11.36 14.42 -17.01
N MET A 299 11.19 15.23 -18.07
CA MET A 299 10.03 16.13 -18.17
C MET A 299 8.73 15.34 -18.28
N LEU A 300 7.73 15.76 -17.51
CA LEU A 300 6.36 15.25 -17.57
C LEU A 300 5.47 16.20 -18.37
N LEU A 301 4.26 15.76 -18.73
CA LEU A 301 3.28 16.60 -19.40
C LEU A 301 3.01 17.89 -18.63
N THR A 302 2.96 17.80 -17.29
CA THR A 302 2.75 18.95 -16.40
C THR A 302 3.91 19.94 -16.35
N ASP A 303 5.08 19.60 -16.93
CA ASP A 303 6.19 20.55 -17.10
C ASP A 303 6.07 21.37 -18.39
N ASN A 304 5.21 20.95 -19.31
CA ASN A 304 4.90 21.70 -20.51
C ASN A 304 3.71 22.62 -20.23
N ARG A 305 3.95 23.93 -20.28
CA ARG A 305 2.92 24.95 -19.99
C ARG A 305 1.70 24.81 -20.90
N GLU A 306 1.89 24.72 -22.21
CA GLU A 306 0.80 24.69 -23.19
C GLU A 306 -0.07 23.44 -23.02
N LEU A 307 0.57 22.29 -22.80
CA LEU A 307 -0.15 21.03 -22.54
C LEU A 307 -0.88 21.07 -21.20
N LEU A 308 -0.28 21.64 -20.15
CA LEU A 308 -0.94 21.78 -18.85
C LEU A 308 -2.14 22.74 -18.91
N GLU A 309 -2.01 23.89 -19.58
CA GLU A 309 -3.15 24.81 -19.79
C GLU A 309 -4.28 24.14 -20.58
N THR A 310 -3.94 23.41 -21.65
CA THR A 310 -4.91 22.64 -22.43
C THR A 310 -5.63 21.61 -21.56
N LYS A 311 -4.88 20.90 -20.70
CA LYS A 311 -5.42 19.91 -19.78
C LYS A 311 -6.34 20.54 -18.73
N ILE A 312 -5.94 21.64 -18.11
CA ILE A 312 -6.78 22.38 -17.16
C ILE A 312 -8.08 22.83 -17.82
N ARG A 313 -8.02 23.43 -19.02
CA ARG A 313 -9.22 23.89 -19.74
C ARG A 313 -10.14 22.73 -20.15
N THR A 314 -9.57 21.56 -20.43
CA THR A 314 -10.35 20.37 -20.80
C THR A 314 -11.03 19.73 -19.60
N GLU A 315 -10.32 19.56 -18.49
CA GLU A 315 -10.86 18.91 -17.28
C GLU A 315 -11.68 19.86 -16.40
N PHE A 316 -11.37 21.16 -16.43
CA PHE A 316 -11.95 22.19 -15.58
C PHE A 316 -12.27 23.46 -16.41
N PRO A 317 -13.23 23.39 -17.34
CA PRO A 317 -13.54 24.48 -18.30
C PRO A 317 -14.01 25.79 -17.63
N GLN A 318 -14.44 25.73 -16.38
CA GLN A 318 -14.85 26.89 -15.58
C GLN A 318 -13.68 27.72 -15.02
N ILE A 319 -12.44 27.22 -15.09
CA ILE A 319 -11.28 27.91 -14.54
C ILE A 319 -10.74 28.90 -15.57
N ASP A 320 -10.69 30.17 -15.17
CA ASP A 320 -10.01 31.21 -15.94
C ASP A 320 -8.52 31.22 -15.61
N ILE A 321 -7.69 30.97 -16.62
CA ILE A 321 -6.24 30.90 -16.49
C ILE A 321 -5.66 32.25 -16.91
N SER A 322 -5.05 32.95 -15.96
CA SER A 322 -4.33 34.19 -16.24
C SER A 322 -3.08 33.94 -17.09
N GLU A 323 -2.90 34.72 -18.15
CA GLU A 323 -1.74 34.64 -19.05
C GLU A 323 -0.40 34.87 -18.31
N ILE A 324 -0.41 35.60 -17.19
CA ILE A 324 0.79 35.90 -16.39
C ILE A 324 1.09 34.85 -15.32
N SER A 325 0.26 33.82 -15.15
CA SER A 325 0.50 32.77 -14.15
C SER A 325 1.81 32.03 -14.44
N SER A 326 2.65 31.76 -13.44
CA SER A 326 3.83 30.92 -13.60
C SER A 326 3.45 29.44 -13.79
N LEU A 327 4.34 28.62 -14.34
CA LEU A 327 4.10 27.18 -14.46
C LEU A 327 3.81 26.52 -13.09
N GLN A 328 4.49 27.00 -12.04
CA GLN A 328 4.26 26.51 -10.69
C GLN A 328 2.83 26.85 -10.21
N GLN A 329 2.36 28.07 -10.47
CA GLN A 329 0.97 28.47 -10.17
C GLN A 329 -0.04 27.63 -10.95
N LEU A 330 0.22 27.31 -12.21
CA LEU A 330 -0.66 26.41 -12.99
C LEU A 330 -0.73 25.01 -12.40
N LYS A 331 0.41 24.44 -11.99
CA LYS A 331 0.46 23.14 -11.30
C LYS A 331 -0.30 23.19 -9.97
N ASP A 332 -0.27 24.32 -9.29
CA ASP A 332 -0.98 24.51 -8.03
C ASP A 332 -2.49 24.60 -8.25
N ILE A 333 -2.94 25.38 -9.23
CA ILE A 333 -4.36 25.44 -9.65
C ILE A 333 -4.86 24.04 -10.03
N PHE A 334 -4.13 23.33 -10.89
CA PHE A 334 -4.54 21.99 -11.32
C PHE A 334 -4.67 21.02 -10.13
N SER A 335 -3.70 21.06 -9.20
CA SER A 335 -3.74 20.23 -7.99
C SER A 335 -4.92 20.57 -7.07
N ASP A 336 -5.26 21.86 -6.93
CA ASP A 336 -6.39 22.31 -6.11
C ASP A 336 -7.73 21.84 -6.68
N GLU A 337 -7.88 21.91 -8.01
CA GLU A 337 -9.11 21.46 -8.68
C GLU A 337 -9.27 19.94 -8.66
N LEU A 338 -8.17 19.18 -8.79
CA LEU A 338 -8.19 17.73 -8.58
C LEU A 338 -8.65 17.38 -7.15
N GLU A 339 -8.14 18.10 -6.14
CA GLU A 339 -8.52 17.87 -4.74
C GLU A 339 -10.01 18.18 -4.52
N LYS A 340 -10.50 19.32 -5.02
CA LYS A 340 -11.93 19.68 -4.96
C LYS A 340 -12.81 18.64 -5.64
N ARG A 341 -12.43 18.14 -6.81
CA ARG A 341 -13.15 17.07 -7.53
C ARG A 341 -13.19 15.80 -6.69
N LYS A 342 -12.07 15.39 -6.11
CA LYS A 342 -11.98 14.22 -5.23
C LYS A 342 -12.87 14.37 -4.00
N GLU A 343 -12.84 15.51 -3.33
CA GLU A 343 -13.71 15.82 -2.19
C GLU A 343 -15.19 15.75 -2.56
N ALA A 344 -15.57 16.27 -3.73
CA ALA A 344 -16.94 16.19 -4.23
C ALA A 344 -17.38 14.75 -4.48
N ILE A 345 -16.53 13.92 -5.12
CA ILE A 345 -16.80 12.49 -5.34
C ILE A 345 -16.97 11.76 -4.02
N LEU A 346 -16.07 11.96 -3.06
CA LEU A 346 -16.16 11.31 -1.75
C LEU A 346 -17.42 11.73 -1.00
N LYS A 347 -17.81 13.01 -1.08
CA LYS A 347 -19.06 13.51 -0.49
C LYS A 347 -20.27 12.84 -1.11
N GLU A 348 -20.32 12.70 -2.43
CA GLU A 348 -21.40 11.99 -3.13
C GLU A 348 -21.46 10.51 -2.74
N GLN A 349 -20.32 9.84 -2.65
CA GLN A 349 -20.24 8.46 -2.16
C GLN A 349 -20.78 8.34 -0.74
N VAL A 350 -20.38 9.23 0.19
CA VAL A 350 -20.89 9.26 1.56
C VAL A 350 -22.40 9.45 1.58
N THR A 351 -22.94 10.36 0.77
CA THR A 351 -24.40 10.52 0.63
C THR A 351 -25.05 9.24 0.13
N ALA A 352 -24.52 8.60 -0.92
CA ALA A 352 -25.07 7.35 -1.44
C ALA A 352 -25.03 6.19 -0.42
N ILE A 353 -23.99 6.14 0.41
CA ILE A 353 -23.86 5.17 1.50
C ILE A 353 -24.91 5.43 2.58
N LYS A 354 -25.07 6.68 3.03
CA LYS A 354 -26.07 7.08 4.04
C LYS A 354 -27.52 6.87 3.56
N ASP A 355 -27.75 6.95 2.26
CA ASP A 355 -29.03 6.64 1.62
C ASP A 355 -29.23 5.12 1.38
N TYR A 356 -28.32 4.27 1.87
CA TYR A 356 -28.32 2.81 1.68
C TYR A 356 -28.23 2.34 0.21
N ARG A 357 -27.94 3.23 -0.74
CA ARG A 357 -27.85 2.90 -2.18
C ARG A 357 -26.74 1.92 -2.52
N LEU A 358 -25.72 1.82 -1.66
CA LEU A 358 -24.55 0.97 -1.85
C LEU A 358 -24.53 -0.29 -0.97
N PHE A 359 -25.64 -0.63 -0.30
CA PHE A 359 -25.71 -1.77 0.63
C PHE A 359 -25.28 -3.09 -0.01
N GLU A 360 -25.86 -3.45 -1.16
CA GLU A 360 -25.55 -4.69 -1.87
C GLU A 360 -24.07 -4.79 -2.27
N GLU A 361 -23.48 -3.67 -2.69
CA GLU A 361 -22.07 -3.60 -3.07
C GLU A 361 -21.15 -3.77 -1.85
N ILE A 362 -21.48 -3.13 -0.73
CA ILE A 362 -20.75 -3.27 0.54
C ILE A 362 -20.82 -4.72 1.02
N ASN A 363 -21.99 -5.34 1.02
CA ASN A 363 -22.15 -6.72 1.47
C ASN A 363 -21.40 -7.69 0.54
N THR A 364 -21.51 -7.50 -0.78
CA THR A 364 -20.76 -8.26 -1.78
C THR A 364 -19.25 -8.14 -1.55
N THR A 365 -18.75 -6.94 -1.25
CA THR A 365 -17.34 -6.71 -0.98
C THR A 365 -16.88 -7.44 0.29
N PHE A 366 -17.70 -7.50 1.35
CA PHE A 366 -17.38 -8.30 2.54
C PHE A 366 -17.32 -9.80 2.25
N ASN A 367 -18.24 -10.34 1.45
CA ASN A 367 -18.19 -11.73 1.02
C ASN A 367 -16.88 -12.01 0.26
N GLN A 368 -16.50 -11.11 -0.66
CA GLN A 368 -15.25 -11.21 -1.40
C GLN A 368 -13.99 -11.14 -0.50
N ILE A 369 -14.05 -10.38 0.59
CA ILE A 369 -12.99 -10.30 1.62
C ILE A 369 -12.88 -11.62 2.38
N LEU A 370 -14.00 -12.18 2.85
CA LEU A 370 -14.03 -13.47 3.57
C LEU A 370 -13.54 -14.62 2.69
N ASP A 371 -13.87 -14.59 1.39
CA ASP A 371 -13.40 -15.56 0.40
C ASP A 371 -11.94 -15.35 -0.05
N ASN A 372 -11.29 -14.28 0.41
CA ASN A 372 -9.94 -13.87 -0.01
C ASN A 372 -9.79 -13.78 -1.54
N SER A 373 -10.84 -13.31 -2.20
CA SER A 373 -10.93 -13.26 -3.67
C SER A 373 -10.30 -11.98 -4.25
N LEU A 374 -10.15 -10.94 -3.43
CA LEU A 374 -9.61 -9.63 -3.82
C LEU A 374 -8.07 -9.59 -3.83
N TYR A 375 -7.53 -8.63 -4.57
CA TYR A 375 -6.18 -8.14 -4.35
C TYR A 375 -6.15 -7.15 -3.18
N ASP A 376 -5.09 -7.21 -2.37
CA ASP A 376 -4.89 -6.34 -1.21
C ASP A 376 -6.10 -6.34 -0.26
N THR A 377 -6.55 -7.54 0.12
CA THR A 377 -7.69 -7.77 1.03
C THR A 377 -7.65 -6.91 2.30
N PRO A 378 -6.50 -6.66 2.97
CA PRO A 378 -6.43 -5.74 4.12
C PRO A 378 -6.89 -4.31 3.79
N LEU A 379 -6.38 -3.71 2.69
CA LEU A 379 -6.82 -2.38 2.24
C LEU A 379 -8.32 -2.34 1.96
N MET A 380 -8.84 -3.41 1.36
CA MET A 380 -10.27 -3.51 1.04
C MET A 380 -11.13 -3.69 2.30
N LEU A 381 -10.63 -4.37 3.33
CA LEU A 381 -11.31 -4.48 4.63
C LEU A 381 -11.41 -3.12 5.32
N GLU A 382 -10.33 -2.34 5.37
CA GLU A 382 -10.36 -0.96 5.90
C GLU A 382 -11.36 -0.09 5.15
N TRP A 383 -11.28 -0.07 3.81
CA TRP A 383 -12.16 0.73 2.97
C TRP A 383 -13.63 0.32 3.10
N ASN A 384 -13.94 -0.99 3.06
CA ASN A 384 -15.32 -1.44 3.12
C ASN A 384 -15.91 -1.33 4.53
N THR A 385 -15.09 -1.43 5.58
CA THR A 385 -15.51 -1.14 6.95
C THR A 385 -15.82 0.34 7.13
N TRP A 386 -15.06 1.25 6.52
CA TRP A 386 -15.41 2.68 6.53
C TRP A 386 -16.77 2.94 5.88
N ARG A 387 -17.04 2.31 4.73
CA ARG A 387 -18.35 2.40 4.06
C ARG A 387 -19.47 1.86 4.95
N ALA A 388 -19.25 0.71 5.59
CA ALA A 388 -20.22 0.12 6.51
C ALA A 388 -20.47 1.00 7.74
N MET A 389 -19.43 1.53 8.38
CA MET A 389 -19.58 2.46 9.51
C MET A 389 -20.31 3.74 9.11
N THR A 390 -20.05 4.25 7.90
CA THR A 390 -20.77 5.39 7.32
C THR A 390 -22.25 5.09 7.04
N MET A 391 -22.58 3.82 6.80
CA MET A 391 -23.95 3.35 6.61
C MET A 391 -24.71 3.18 7.92
N LEU A 392 -24.03 2.75 8.99
CA LEU A 392 -24.64 2.50 10.28
C LEU A 392 -25.21 3.77 10.94
N ASP A 393 -24.69 4.97 10.65
CA ASP A 393 -25.19 6.24 11.20
C ASP A 393 -24.65 7.52 10.49
N GLY A 394 -25.34 8.64 10.73
CA GLY A 394 -25.14 10.00 10.22
C GLY A 394 -23.97 10.82 10.81
N GLY A 395 -23.17 10.28 11.73
CA GLY A 395 -21.95 10.93 12.24
C GLY A 395 -20.90 11.32 11.17
N ASN A 396 -19.78 11.87 11.63
CA ASN A 396 -18.64 12.21 10.76
C ASN A 396 -17.61 11.08 10.78
N ILE A 397 -17.63 10.24 9.74
CA ILE A 397 -16.83 9.03 9.66
C ILE A 397 -15.67 9.21 8.68
N LYS A 398 -14.44 9.12 9.17
CA LYS A 398 -13.23 9.36 8.39
C LYS A 398 -12.34 8.12 8.38
N ALA A 399 -12.00 7.63 7.19
CA ALA A 399 -10.99 6.59 7.02
C ALA A 399 -9.59 7.19 6.92
N ASN A 400 -8.62 6.57 7.58
CA ASN A 400 -7.20 6.86 7.46
C ASN A 400 -6.61 6.16 6.21
N LEU A 401 -7.21 6.43 5.06
CA LEU A 401 -6.84 5.89 3.75
C LEU A 401 -6.34 6.99 2.84
N LYS A 402 -5.46 6.64 1.90
CA LYS A 402 -5.16 7.50 0.76
C LYS A 402 -6.09 7.15 -0.38
N PHE A 403 -6.72 8.15 -0.97
CA PHE A 403 -7.60 8.00 -2.14
C PHE A 403 -6.94 8.61 -3.39
N ASP A 404 -7.24 8.04 -4.56
CA ASP A 404 -6.87 8.63 -5.84
C ASP A 404 -7.81 9.80 -6.21
N ASP A 405 -7.52 10.45 -7.35
CA ASP A 405 -8.30 11.57 -7.89
C ASP A 405 -9.79 11.22 -8.15
N PHE A 406 -10.17 9.93 -8.08
CA PHE A 406 -11.50 9.40 -8.35
C PHE A 406 -12.16 8.79 -7.10
N GLY A 407 -11.60 9.03 -5.92
CA GLY A 407 -12.16 8.56 -4.65
C GLY A 407 -12.05 7.05 -4.44
N LYS A 408 -11.13 6.35 -5.13
CA LYS A 408 -10.84 4.93 -4.87
C LYS A 408 -9.67 4.81 -3.89
N PRO A 409 -9.68 3.82 -2.96
CA PRO A 409 -8.59 3.64 -2.01
C PRO A 409 -7.31 3.27 -2.78
N MET A 410 -6.16 3.84 -2.41
CA MET A 410 -4.84 3.55 -3.00
C MET A 410 -3.96 2.74 -2.05
N SER A 411 -3.92 3.15 -0.80
CA SER A 411 -3.16 2.50 0.27
C SER A 411 -3.71 2.92 1.62
N THR A 412 -3.33 2.18 2.65
CA THR A 412 -3.47 2.62 4.03
C THR A 412 -2.61 3.89 4.23
N ALA A 413 -3.07 4.82 5.07
CA ALA A 413 -2.23 5.95 5.45
C ALA A 413 -1.16 5.49 6.46
N GLN A 414 -0.34 6.43 6.93
CA GLN A 414 0.76 6.11 7.84
C GLN A 414 0.22 5.66 9.20
N GLY A 415 0.98 4.78 9.87
CA GLY A 415 0.64 4.29 11.22
C GLY A 415 0.58 5.41 12.26
N ASN A 416 0.21 5.06 13.50
CA ASN A 416 -0.08 5.98 14.62
C ASN A 416 -1.50 6.56 14.68
N MET A 417 -2.41 6.07 13.86
CA MET A 417 -3.81 6.43 13.89
C MET A 417 -4.61 5.15 13.74
N ALA A 418 -5.83 5.14 14.28
CA ALA A 418 -6.76 4.07 13.99
C ALA A 418 -7.13 4.08 12.49
N ASP A 419 -7.51 2.93 11.98
CA ASP A 419 -7.89 2.78 10.57
C ASP A 419 -9.06 3.71 10.21
N ILE A 420 -10.04 3.86 11.11
CA ILE A 420 -11.19 4.74 10.93
C ILE A 420 -11.49 5.48 12.25
N ILE A 421 -11.84 6.76 12.14
CA ILE A 421 -12.30 7.58 13.26
C ILE A 421 -13.72 8.04 12.98
N CYS A 422 -14.62 7.74 13.91
CA CYS A 422 -16.00 8.22 13.90
C CYS A 422 -16.15 9.29 14.98
N ASP A 423 -16.58 10.49 14.59
CA ASP A 423 -16.97 11.55 15.53
C ASP A 423 -18.50 11.67 15.54
N TYR A 424 -19.09 11.34 16.68
CA TYR A 424 -20.53 11.36 16.90
C TYR A 424 -21.00 12.58 17.72
N GLY A 425 -20.13 13.58 17.91
CA GLY A 425 -20.44 14.76 18.72
C GLY A 425 -20.11 14.54 20.19
N ASP A 426 -20.87 13.70 20.88
CA ASP A 426 -20.71 13.49 22.34
C ASP A 426 -19.60 12.49 22.69
N PHE A 427 -19.27 11.60 21.76
CA PHE A 427 -18.21 10.59 21.93
C PHE A 427 -17.48 10.33 20.61
N GLY A 428 -16.28 9.77 20.73
CA GLY A 428 -15.49 9.26 19.60
C GLY A 428 -15.49 7.74 19.53
N LEU A 429 -15.32 7.20 18.33
CA LEU A 429 -15.09 5.78 18.12
C LEU A 429 -13.92 5.57 17.16
N ALA A 430 -12.88 4.92 17.66
CA ALA A 430 -11.85 4.32 16.81
C ALA A 430 -12.38 2.98 16.26
N VAL A 431 -12.16 2.71 14.98
CA VAL A 431 -12.38 1.37 14.42
C VAL A 431 -11.06 0.88 13.85
N GLU A 432 -10.68 -0.31 14.27
CA GLU A 432 -9.44 -0.99 13.91
C GLU A 432 -9.81 -2.32 13.28
N VAL A 433 -9.22 -2.62 12.12
CA VAL A 433 -9.53 -3.83 11.37
C VAL A 433 -8.29 -4.60 11.01
N THR A 434 -8.38 -5.93 10.99
CA THR A 434 -7.24 -6.74 10.60
C THR A 434 -7.65 -8.02 9.89
N MET A 435 -6.86 -8.38 8.88
CA MET A 435 -6.91 -9.72 8.27
C MET A 435 -5.98 -10.70 8.99
N GLN A 436 -5.19 -10.26 9.98
CA GLN A 436 -4.33 -11.14 10.76
C GLN A 436 -5.17 -12.12 11.59
N ASN A 437 -4.62 -13.30 11.80
CA ASN A 437 -5.21 -14.36 12.60
C ASN A 437 -4.16 -15.06 13.47
N GLY A 438 -4.62 -15.92 14.38
CA GLY A 438 -3.76 -16.65 15.30
C GLY A 438 -2.96 -15.71 16.20
N GLN A 439 -1.80 -16.18 16.67
CA GLN A 439 -0.96 -15.43 17.62
C GLN A 439 -0.47 -14.09 17.05
N ARG A 440 -0.19 -14.04 15.75
CA ARG A 440 0.26 -12.82 15.07
C ARG A 440 -0.73 -11.67 15.20
N GLN A 441 -2.02 -11.96 15.24
CA GLN A 441 -3.04 -10.93 15.48
C GLN A 441 -2.82 -10.23 16.82
N TYR A 442 -2.50 -10.97 17.88
CA TYR A 442 -2.21 -10.37 19.17
C TYR A 442 -0.88 -9.61 19.17
N GLU A 443 0.15 -10.18 18.55
CA GLU A 443 1.47 -9.56 18.43
C GLU A 443 1.42 -8.23 17.68
N THR A 444 0.58 -8.11 16.64
CA THR A 444 0.48 -6.89 15.83
C THR A 444 -0.56 -5.90 16.33
N GLU A 445 -1.70 -6.36 16.87
CA GLU A 445 -2.83 -5.47 17.18
C GLU A 445 -3.00 -5.16 18.67
N GLY A 446 -2.46 -5.96 19.59
CA GLY A 446 -2.75 -5.82 21.02
C GLY A 446 -2.40 -4.44 21.60
N GLU A 447 -1.13 -4.06 21.53
CA GLU A 447 -0.66 -2.74 21.99
C GLU A 447 -1.14 -1.60 21.09
N PRO A 448 -1.00 -1.66 19.75
CA PRO A 448 -1.29 -0.51 18.91
C PRO A 448 -2.74 -0.03 19.00
N VAL A 449 -3.70 -0.96 19.01
CA VAL A 449 -5.13 -0.63 19.16
C VAL A 449 -5.39 0.14 20.45
N THR A 450 -4.79 -0.29 21.56
CA THR A 450 -4.95 0.37 22.86
C THR A 450 -4.33 1.77 22.85
N ARG A 451 -3.15 1.92 22.23
CA ARG A 451 -2.45 3.20 22.09
C ARG A 451 -3.22 4.17 21.18
N HIS A 452 -3.78 3.70 20.08
CA HIS A 452 -4.60 4.52 19.17
C HIS A 452 -5.86 5.03 19.86
N LEU A 453 -6.58 4.17 20.61
CA LEU A 453 -7.71 4.61 21.42
C LEU A 453 -7.32 5.69 22.44
N ALA A 454 -6.21 5.49 23.16
CA ALA A 454 -5.70 6.47 24.11
C ALA A 454 -5.35 7.82 23.44
N LYS A 455 -4.84 7.79 22.21
CA LYS A 455 -4.60 8.99 21.41
C LYS A 455 -5.90 9.70 21.07
N VAL A 456 -6.93 8.99 20.60
CA VAL A 456 -8.26 9.57 20.30
C VAL A 456 -8.85 10.26 21.53
N LYS A 457 -8.79 9.64 22.70
CA LYS A 457 -9.25 10.25 23.97
C LYS A 457 -8.54 11.59 24.25
N ARG A 458 -7.21 11.63 24.10
CA ARG A 458 -6.41 12.82 24.37
C ARG A 458 -6.67 13.94 23.36
N GLU A 459 -6.76 13.61 22.07
CA GLU A 459 -6.92 14.60 21.00
C GLU A 459 -8.34 15.17 20.94
N THR A 460 -9.35 14.36 21.24
CA THR A 460 -10.75 14.79 21.21
C THR A 460 -11.22 15.39 22.54
N ASN A 461 -10.59 15.00 23.66
CA ASN A 461 -11.05 15.31 25.02
C ASN A 461 -12.51 14.88 25.27
N LYS A 462 -12.95 13.79 24.62
CA LYS A 462 -14.28 13.19 24.73
C LYS A 462 -14.17 11.74 25.25
N PRO A 463 -15.26 11.16 25.80
CA PRO A 463 -15.37 9.71 25.90
C PRO A 463 -15.07 9.09 24.53
N ALA A 464 -14.23 8.07 24.50
CA ALA A 464 -13.93 7.36 23.28
C ALA A 464 -13.84 5.86 23.50
N TYR A 465 -14.32 5.12 22.51
CA TYR A 465 -14.36 3.67 22.47
C TYR A 465 -13.58 3.16 21.26
N CYS A 466 -13.28 1.86 21.23
CA CYS A 466 -12.70 1.22 20.07
C CYS A 466 -13.49 -0.01 19.65
N LEU A 467 -13.80 -0.13 18.37
CA LEU A 467 -14.33 -1.33 17.75
C LEU A 467 -13.19 -2.05 17.02
N PHE A 468 -12.91 -3.29 17.39
CA PHE A 468 -11.88 -4.10 16.75
C PHE A 468 -12.53 -5.22 15.92
N ILE A 469 -12.33 -5.23 14.59
CA ILE A 469 -13.02 -6.14 13.67
C ILE A 469 -12.00 -7.02 12.95
N ALA A 470 -12.23 -8.33 12.96
CA ALA A 470 -11.42 -9.27 12.18
C ALA A 470 -12.28 -10.47 11.74
N PRO A 471 -11.90 -11.21 10.68
CA PRO A 471 -12.60 -12.45 10.30
C PRO A 471 -12.76 -13.42 11.47
N THR A 472 -11.72 -13.53 12.30
CA THR A 472 -11.72 -14.29 13.56
C THR A 472 -10.94 -13.53 14.61
N ILE A 473 -11.41 -13.55 15.86
CA ILE A 473 -10.74 -12.89 16.99
C ILE A 473 -9.91 -13.93 17.77
N ASN A 474 -8.64 -13.65 17.98
CA ASN A 474 -7.73 -14.46 18.77
C ASN A 474 -8.04 -14.37 20.28
N GLU A 475 -7.94 -15.49 21.00
CA GLU A 475 -8.23 -15.55 22.44
C GLU A 475 -7.34 -14.62 23.28
N ALA A 476 -6.06 -14.42 22.90
CA ALA A 476 -5.18 -13.49 23.60
C ALA A 476 -5.59 -12.02 23.38
N CYS A 477 -6.11 -11.66 22.20
CA CYS A 477 -6.72 -10.34 21.99
C CYS A 477 -7.95 -10.16 22.89
N ILE A 478 -8.82 -11.18 22.98
CA ILE A 478 -10.01 -11.15 23.85
C ILE A 478 -9.59 -10.92 25.30
N ALA A 479 -8.65 -11.72 25.81
CA ALA A 479 -8.14 -11.59 27.17
C ALA A 479 -7.51 -10.21 27.43
N HIS A 480 -6.71 -9.71 26.49
CA HIS A 480 -6.07 -8.41 26.59
C HIS A 480 -7.08 -7.27 26.66
N PHE A 481 -8.03 -7.22 25.72
CA PHE A 481 -9.04 -6.16 25.68
C PHE A 481 -9.99 -6.22 26.87
N TYR A 482 -10.33 -7.41 27.36
CA TYR A 482 -11.07 -7.57 28.61
C TYR A 482 -10.31 -6.99 29.81
N ALA A 483 -9.00 -7.27 29.93
CA ALA A 483 -8.18 -6.69 30.98
C ALA A 483 -8.13 -5.15 30.87
N MET A 484 -8.03 -4.60 29.66
CA MET A 484 -8.00 -3.15 29.42
C MET A 484 -9.30 -2.44 29.85
N HIS A 485 -10.45 -3.12 29.89
CA HIS A 485 -11.68 -2.55 30.47
C HIS A 485 -11.58 -2.33 31.98
N LYS A 486 -10.76 -3.12 32.67
CA LYS A 486 -10.70 -3.17 34.14
C LYS A 486 -9.51 -2.42 34.72
N VAL A 487 -8.38 -2.47 34.04
CA VAL A 487 -7.12 -1.90 34.54
C VAL A 487 -7.07 -0.41 34.20
N ASN A 488 -6.93 0.43 35.23
CA ASN A 488 -6.72 1.85 35.07
C ASN A 488 -5.23 2.12 34.78
N ILE A 489 -4.91 2.50 33.54
CA ILE A 489 -3.54 2.75 33.08
C ILE A 489 -3.42 4.22 32.67
N SER A 490 -2.62 4.98 33.42
CA SER A 490 -2.41 6.42 33.16
C SER A 490 -1.87 6.70 31.76
N TYR A 491 -0.96 5.86 31.25
CA TYR A 491 -0.42 5.97 29.88
C TYR A 491 -1.53 5.93 28.80
N TYR A 492 -2.59 5.15 29.04
CA TYR A 492 -3.74 5.05 28.13
C TYR A 492 -4.90 6.00 28.47
N GLY A 493 -4.69 6.91 29.43
CA GLY A 493 -5.73 7.84 29.89
C GLY A 493 -6.85 7.18 30.69
N GLY A 494 -6.57 6.08 31.38
CA GLY A 494 -7.53 5.36 32.22
C GLY A 494 -7.76 3.92 31.79
N THR A 495 -9.01 3.45 31.91
CA THR A 495 -9.45 2.18 31.33
C THR A 495 -9.72 2.35 29.83
N SER A 496 -9.58 1.27 29.06
CA SER A 496 -9.77 1.26 27.60
C SER A 496 -10.88 0.29 27.21
N THR A 497 -11.99 0.85 26.73
CA THR A 497 -13.14 0.10 26.23
C THR A 497 -12.93 -0.25 24.76
N ILE A 498 -12.38 -1.45 24.52
CA ILE A 498 -12.08 -2.00 23.20
C ILE A 498 -12.94 -3.24 22.98
N VAL A 499 -13.93 -3.16 22.10
CA VAL A 499 -14.85 -4.26 21.84
C VAL A 499 -14.42 -5.01 20.57
N PRO A 500 -13.97 -6.28 20.70
CA PRO A 500 -13.69 -7.11 19.54
C PRO A 500 -14.98 -7.74 18.98
N LEU A 501 -15.15 -7.74 17.66
CA LEU A 501 -16.22 -8.45 16.96
C LEU A 501 -15.70 -9.26 15.77
N PRO A 502 -16.16 -10.52 15.61
CA PRO A 502 -15.98 -11.23 14.35
C PRO A 502 -16.64 -10.43 13.20
N LEU A 503 -15.99 -10.40 12.04
CA LEU A 503 -16.47 -9.66 10.86
C LEU A 503 -17.90 -10.06 10.47
N THR A 504 -18.26 -11.33 10.60
CA THR A 504 -19.63 -11.81 10.33
C THR A 504 -20.69 -11.19 11.23
N ILE A 505 -20.35 -10.90 12.49
CA ILE A 505 -21.26 -10.23 13.43
C ILE A 505 -21.39 -8.76 13.06
N PHE A 506 -20.29 -8.11 12.68
CA PHE A 506 -20.33 -6.73 12.19
C PHE A 506 -21.17 -6.60 10.90
N ILE A 507 -21.01 -7.52 9.94
CA ILE A 507 -21.85 -7.57 8.73
C ILE A 507 -23.33 -7.67 9.12
N LYS A 508 -23.65 -8.54 10.08
CA LYS A 508 -25.03 -8.68 10.58
C LYS A 508 -25.58 -7.37 11.17
N MET A 509 -24.75 -6.59 11.87
CA MET A 509 -25.16 -5.26 12.37
C MET A 509 -25.51 -4.30 11.22
N VAL A 510 -24.75 -4.34 10.11
CA VAL A 510 -25.02 -3.54 8.91
C VAL A 510 -26.32 -3.99 8.24
N GLU A 511 -26.56 -5.30 8.14
CA GLU A 511 -27.82 -5.83 7.65
C GLU A 511 -29.01 -5.42 8.54
N ASP A 512 -28.84 -5.39 9.86
CA ASP A 512 -29.88 -4.92 10.78
C ASP A 512 -30.18 -3.43 10.60
N SER A 513 -29.15 -2.61 10.41
CA SER A 513 -29.30 -1.18 10.07
C SER A 513 -30.12 -0.98 8.80
N TYR A 514 -29.83 -1.77 7.76
CA TYR A 514 -30.51 -1.69 6.46
C TYR A 514 -31.97 -2.12 6.54
N ASN A 515 -32.27 -3.15 7.34
CA ASN A 515 -33.62 -3.69 7.51
C ASN A 515 -34.46 -2.95 8.57
N ALA A 516 -33.87 -2.02 9.32
CA ALA A 516 -34.58 -1.24 10.33
C ALA A 516 -35.58 -0.29 9.68
N ASN A 517 -36.74 -0.13 10.32
CA ASN A 517 -37.77 0.81 9.87
C ASN A 517 -37.43 2.28 10.20
N TYR A 518 -36.26 2.52 10.79
CA TYR A 518 -35.74 3.83 11.18
C TYR A 518 -34.24 3.86 10.95
N ALA A 519 -33.66 5.05 10.76
CA ALA A 519 -32.22 5.20 10.70
C ALA A 519 -31.63 5.07 12.11
N PRO A 520 -30.68 4.15 12.35
CA PRO A 520 -30.02 4.08 13.64
C PRO A 520 -29.29 5.38 13.97
N GLU A 521 -29.36 5.76 15.24
CA GLU A 521 -28.73 6.97 15.80
C GLU A 521 -27.44 6.61 16.57
N PRO A 522 -26.52 7.58 16.79
CA PRO A 522 -25.25 7.32 17.48
C PRO A 522 -25.41 6.67 18.86
N ARG A 523 -26.50 6.95 19.57
CA ARG A 523 -26.81 6.36 20.88
C ARG A 523 -26.90 4.83 20.85
N HIS A 524 -27.33 4.22 19.74
CA HIS A 524 -27.39 2.76 19.63
C HIS A 524 -25.99 2.16 19.63
N ILE A 525 -25.06 2.81 18.92
CA ILE A 525 -23.64 2.46 18.89
C ILE A 525 -23.02 2.67 20.27
N GLN A 526 -23.28 3.81 20.92
CA GLN A 526 -22.73 4.09 22.25
C GLN A 526 -23.20 3.07 23.30
N ARG A 527 -24.50 2.78 23.33
CA ARG A 527 -25.11 1.84 24.28
C ARG A 527 -24.46 0.46 24.22
N PHE A 528 -24.08 0.01 23.02
CA PHE A 528 -23.34 -1.24 22.85
C PHE A 528 -22.01 -1.26 23.63
N PHE A 529 -21.24 -0.16 23.60
CA PHE A 529 -20.00 -0.06 24.38
C PHE A 529 -20.25 0.09 25.88
N GLU A 530 -21.27 0.84 26.28
CA GLU A 530 -21.68 0.97 27.68
C GLU A 530 -22.08 -0.39 28.26
N ARG A 531 -22.80 -1.19 27.48
CA ARG A 531 -23.16 -2.55 27.85
C ARG A 531 -21.95 -3.47 27.98
N SER A 532 -20.95 -3.33 27.10
CA SER A 532 -19.67 -4.03 27.27
C SER A 532 -18.99 -3.68 28.59
N ILE A 533 -19.03 -2.42 29.02
CA ILE A 533 -18.47 -1.98 30.31
C ILE A 533 -19.20 -2.65 31.49
N GLU A 534 -20.53 -2.74 31.42
CA GLU A 534 -21.33 -3.43 32.44
C GLU A 534 -21.01 -4.92 32.50
N LEU A 535 -20.99 -5.60 31.34
CA LEU A 535 -20.65 -7.02 31.23
C LEU A 535 -19.24 -7.30 31.75
N ALA A 536 -18.28 -6.41 31.48
CA ALA A 536 -16.92 -6.60 31.98
C ALA A 536 -16.86 -6.63 33.51
N LYS A 537 -17.74 -5.90 34.22
CA LYS A 537 -17.78 -5.89 35.68
C LYS A 537 -18.36 -7.18 36.28
N THR A 538 -19.29 -7.83 35.58
CA THR A 538 -20.06 -8.96 36.11
C THR A 538 -19.61 -10.31 35.56
N ALA A 539 -18.98 -10.36 34.38
CA ALA A 539 -18.48 -11.58 33.76
C ALA A 539 -17.42 -12.27 34.63
N ARG A 540 -17.46 -13.61 34.69
CA ARG A 540 -16.47 -14.40 35.44
C ARG A 540 -15.09 -14.33 34.81
N ASP A 541 -15.04 -14.33 33.48
CA ASP A 541 -13.83 -14.34 32.68
C ASP A 541 -14.04 -13.61 31.33
N GLU A 542 -12.97 -13.52 30.54
CA GLU A 542 -12.97 -12.87 29.23
C GLU A 542 -13.86 -13.58 28.21
N LYS A 543 -14.09 -14.88 28.35
CA LYS A 543 -14.89 -15.68 27.43
C LYS A 543 -16.38 -15.41 27.62
N GLU A 544 -16.82 -15.33 28.87
CA GLU A 544 -18.18 -14.92 29.21
C GLU A 544 -18.46 -13.48 28.77
N TRP A 545 -17.51 -12.56 29.00
CA TRP A 545 -17.62 -11.18 28.52
C TRP A 545 -17.74 -11.11 27.00
N PHE A 546 -16.84 -11.76 26.26
CA PHE A 546 -16.84 -11.75 24.79
C PHE A 546 -18.12 -12.35 24.20
N THR A 547 -18.60 -13.46 24.79
CA THR A 547 -19.87 -14.08 24.40
C THR A 547 -21.02 -13.11 24.62
N GLY A 548 -21.08 -12.47 25.79
CA GLY A 548 -22.10 -11.48 26.13
C GLY A 548 -22.11 -10.31 25.14
N VAL A 549 -20.95 -9.70 24.89
CA VAL A 549 -20.83 -8.58 23.96
C VAL A 549 -21.21 -8.98 22.53
N THR A 550 -20.86 -10.18 22.09
CA THR A 550 -21.28 -10.68 20.77
C THR A 550 -22.81 -10.85 20.67
N GLN A 551 -23.47 -11.28 21.75
CA GLN A 551 -24.94 -11.37 21.78
C GLN A 551 -25.61 -9.99 21.81
N GLU A 552 -25.02 -9.01 22.50
CA GLU A 552 -25.49 -7.62 22.48
C GLU A 552 -25.36 -7.01 21.08
N ALA A 553 -24.26 -7.29 20.37
CA ALA A 553 -24.08 -6.85 18.98
C ALA A 553 -25.17 -7.38 18.04
N LEU A 554 -25.59 -8.64 18.19
CA LEU A 554 -26.69 -9.24 17.42
C LEU A 554 -28.07 -8.62 17.71
N LYS A 555 -28.18 -7.79 18.75
CA LYS A 555 -29.42 -7.13 19.17
C LYS A 555 -29.21 -5.63 19.38
N TRP A 556 -28.20 -5.03 18.74
CA TRP A 556 -27.75 -3.68 19.05
C TRP A 556 -28.82 -2.58 18.82
N LEU A 557 -29.81 -2.86 17.98
CA LEU A 557 -30.98 -1.99 17.73
C LEU A 557 -32.18 -2.25 18.66
N ALA A 558 -32.20 -3.33 19.44
CA ALA A 558 -33.32 -3.62 20.34
C ALA A 558 -33.35 -2.60 21.49
N GLU A 559 -34.49 -1.95 21.73
CA GLU A 559 -34.64 -0.92 22.76
C GLU A 559 -34.48 -1.45 24.19
#